data_AF-A0A925GYA4-F1
#
_entry.id   AF-A0A925GYA4-F1
#
_cell.length_a   1.000
_cell.length_b   1.000
_cell.length_c   1.000
_cell.angle_alpha   90.00
_cell.angle_beta   90.00
_cell.angle_gamma   90.00
#
_symmetry.space_group_name_H-M   'P 1'
#
loop_
_entity.id
_entity.type
_entity.pdbx_description
1 polymer ?
#
loop_
_entity_poly.entity_id
_entity_poly.type
_entity_poly.pdbx_seq_one_letter_code
_entity_poly.pdbx_strand_id
1 'polypeptide(L)' 'GIDMVMHSATKYLSGHSDVVGGVLITKFQNYLFERVQKAQFYAGAVPSPFDCWLTLRSLNTLPYRVRAQAEHANRM' A
#
# COMPACT_ATOMS: atom_id res chain seq x y z
N GLY A 1 -18.24 6.27 8.67
CA GLY A 1 -17.64 5.24 7.78
C GLY A 1 -16.50 5.85 6.99
N ILE A 2 -15.67 5.05 6.31
CA ILE A 2 -14.54 5.52 5.48
C ILE A 2 -14.78 5.10 4.02
N ASP A 3 -14.63 6.05 3.09
CA ASP A 3 -14.83 5.81 1.65
C ASP A 3 -13.54 5.52 0.89
N MET A 4 -12.40 6.03 1.40
CA MET A 4 -11.07 5.83 0.82
C MET A 4 -9.99 5.66 1.90
N VAL A 5 -9.01 4.79 1.66
CA VAL A 5 -7.83 4.58 2.51
C VAL A 5 -6.58 4.71 1.66
N MET A 6 -5.64 5.55 2.10
CA MET A 6 -4.33 5.73 1.47
C MET A 6 -3.24 5.12 2.35
N HIS A 7 -2.35 4.35 1.74
CA HIS A 7 -1.14 3.83 2.37
C HIS A 7 0.11 4.24 1.59
N SER A 8 1.18 4.56 2.31
CA SER A 8 2.52 4.50 1.74
C SER A 8 2.95 3.04 1.67
N ALA A 9 3.06 2.50 0.45
CA ALA A 9 3.53 1.14 0.21
C ALA A 9 4.99 0.96 0.67
N THR A 10 5.75 2.05 0.65
CA THR A 10 7.15 2.13 1.10
C THR A 10 7.35 1.65 2.54
N LYS A 11 6.34 1.78 3.39
CA LYS A 11 6.47 1.53 4.83
C LYS A 11 6.19 0.07 5.14
N TYR A 12 5.24 -0.21 6.03
CA TYR A 12 5.00 -1.57 6.50
C TYR A 12 4.58 -2.55 5.40
N LEU A 13 3.92 -2.07 4.33
CA LEU A 13 3.45 -2.94 3.23
C LEU A 13 4.61 -3.61 2.49
N SER A 14 5.59 -2.85 1.98
CA SER A 14 6.88 -3.42 1.53
C SER A 14 7.65 -3.96 2.73
N GLY A 15 7.94 -3.14 3.73
CA GLY A 15 8.59 -3.55 4.98
C GLY A 15 10.05 -3.99 4.84
N HIS A 16 10.64 -3.92 3.64
CA HIS A 16 12.02 -4.32 3.35
C HIS A 16 12.89 -3.14 2.89
N SER A 17 12.33 -1.91 2.90
CA SER A 17 13.03 -0.67 2.48
C SER A 17 13.56 -0.70 1.04
N ASP A 18 12.95 -1.53 0.18
CA ASP A 18 13.37 -1.82 -1.19
C ASP A 18 12.36 -1.33 -2.26
N VAL A 19 11.21 -0.78 -1.85
CA VAL A 19 10.15 -0.29 -2.74
C VAL A 19 9.73 1.11 -2.32
N VAL A 20 9.48 1.99 -3.29
CA VAL A 20 8.83 3.29 -3.09
C VAL A 20 7.50 3.31 -3.83
N GLY A 21 6.39 3.56 -3.13
CA GLY A 21 5.08 3.59 -3.78
C GLY A 21 3.93 3.94 -2.85
N GLY A 22 2.73 3.99 -3.43
CA GLY A 22 1.47 4.27 -2.73
C GLY A 22 0.37 3.30 -3.14
N VAL A 23 -0.60 3.10 -2.24
CA VAL A 23 -1.79 2.29 -2.48
C VAL A 23 -3.01 3.09 -2.02
N LEU A 24 -3.95 3.31 -2.92
CA LEU A 24 -5.24 3.96 -2.63
C LEU A 24 -6.35 2.94 -2.84
N ILE A 25 -7.14 2.70 -1.79
CA ILE A 25 -8.23 1.72 -1.79
C ILE A 25 -9.54 2.50 -1.61
N THR A 26 -10.48 2.28 -2.52
CA THR A 26 -11.84 2.84 -2.42
C THR A 26 -12.82 1.76 -2.00
N LYS A 27 -13.78 2.10 -1.13
CA LYS A 27 -14.77 1.13 -0.64
C LYS A 27 -15.75 0.67 -1.73
N PHE A 28 -16.10 1.55 -2.67
CA PHE A 28 -17.07 1.29 -3.73
C PHE A 28 -16.54 1.76 -5.09
N GLN A 29 -16.97 1.10 -6.17
CA GLN A 29 -16.73 1.53 -7.54
C GLN A 29 -17.72 2.63 -7.93
N ASN A 30 -17.54 3.82 -7.36
CA ASN A 30 -18.39 4.98 -7.63
C ASN A 30 -17.54 6.11 -8.26
N TYR A 31 -18.10 7.33 -8.27
CA TYR A 31 -17.42 8.51 -8.82
C TYR A 31 -16.02 8.78 -8.22
N LEU A 32 -15.75 8.37 -6.97
CA LEU A 32 -14.42 8.50 -6.36
C LEU A 32 -13.42 7.53 -7.00
N PHE A 33 -13.81 6.28 -7.19
CA PHE A 33 -12.99 5.27 -7.89
C PHE A 33 -12.69 5.71 -9.32
N GLU A 34 -13.69 6.18 -10.06
CA GLU A 34 -13.50 6.67 -11.43
C GLU A 34 -12.54 7.87 -11.48
N ARG A 35 -12.62 8.80 -10.52
CA ARG A 35 -11.68 9.93 -10.44
C ARG A 35 -10.26 9.46 -10.20
N VAL A 36 -10.05 8.50 -9.31
CA VAL A 36 -8.73 7.93 -9.01
C VAL A 36 -8.18 7.21 -10.24
N GLN A 37 -8.99 6.39 -10.90
CA GLN A 37 -8.58 5.66 -12.10
C GLN A 37 -8.20 6.61 -13.24
N LYS A 38 -9.00 7.67 -13.47
CA LYS A 38 -8.67 8.72 -14.45
C LYS A 38 -7.36 9.43 -14.09
N ALA A 39 -7.18 9.80 -12.82
CA ALA A 39 -5.94 10.42 -12.37
C ALA A 39 -4.74 9.51 -12.58
N GLN A 40 -4.85 8.22 -12.26
CA GLN A 40 -3.79 7.24 -12.49
C GLN A 40 -3.46 7.09 -13.98
N PHE A 41 -4.47 6.99 -14.84
CA PHE A 41 -4.30 6.82 -16.28
C PHE A 41 -3.67 8.05 -16.95
N TYR A 42 -4.18 9.26 -16.68
CA TYR A 42 -3.71 10.48 -17.34
C TYR A 42 -2.42 11.05 -16.72
N ALA A 43 -2.22 10.95 -15.40
CA ALA A 43 -1.01 11.43 -14.76
C ALA A 43 0.17 10.44 -14.90
N GLY A 44 -0.11 9.15 -15.13
CA GLY A 44 0.90 8.15 -15.42
C GLY A 44 1.81 7.76 -14.24
N ALA A 45 1.50 8.22 -13.02
CA ALA A 45 2.24 7.88 -11.80
C ALA A 45 1.93 6.45 -11.32
N VAL A 46 2.16 5.46 -12.18
CA VAL A 46 1.97 4.03 -11.91
C VAL A 46 3.27 3.37 -11.47
N PRO A 47 3.23 2.42 -10.51
CA PRO A 47 4.41 1.68 -10.10
C PRO A 47 4.92 0.75 -11.21
N SER A 48 6.21 0.44 -11.19
CA SER A 48 6.75 -0.58 -12.09
C SER A 48 6.15 -1.96 -11.76
N PRO A 49 6.00 -2.88 -12.75
CA PRO A 49 5.55 -4.24 -12.47
C PRO A 49 6.44 -4.99 -11.47
N PHE A 50 7.74 -4.67 -11.43
CA PHE A 50 8.68 -5.24 -10.49
C PHE A 50 8.42 -4.76 -9.05
N ASP A 51 8.14 -3.47 -8.84
CA ASP A 51 7.77 -2.93 -7.53
C ASP A 51 6.43 -3.51 -7.04
N CYS A 52 5.48 -3.74 -7.95
CA CYS A 52 4.24 -4.44 -7.65
C CYS A 52 4.49 -5.86 -7.15
N TRP A 53 5.39 -6.60 -7.82
CA TRP A 53 5.76 -7.95 -7.41
C TRP A 53 6.48 -7.97 -6.05
N LEU A 54 7.43 -7.07 -5.82
CA LEU A 54 8.12 -6.94 -4.53
C LEU A 54 7.15 -6.61 -3.40
N THR A 55 6.18 -5.73 -3.66
CA THR A 55 5.11 -5.41 -2.71
C THR A 55 4.27 -6.65 -2.42
N LEU A 56 3.80 -7.37 -3.44
CA LEU A 56 2.99 -8.58 -3.29
C LEU A 56 3.73 -9.68 -2.52
N ARG A 57 5.00 -9.93 -2.84
CA ARG A 57 5.89 -10.84 -2.09
C ARG A 57 5.89 -10.50 -0.59
N SER A 58 5.98 -9.22 -0.28
CA SER A 58 6.13 -8.72 1.09
C SER A 58 4.84 -8.79 1.92
N LEU A 59 3.67 -8.83 1.28
CA LEU A 59 2.38 -8.93 1.97
C LEU A 59 2.21 -10.26 2.71
N ASN A 60 2.78 -11.35 2.19
CA ASN A 60 2.68 -12.67 2.82
C ASN A 60 3.29 -12.72 4.23
N THR A 61 4.31 -11.91 4.50
CA THR A 61 4.97 -11.84 5.82
C THR A 61 4.47 -10.69 6.69
N LEU A 62 3.58 -9.84 6.17
CA LEU A 62 3.10 -8.63 6.86
C LEU A 62 2.52 -8.91 8.26
N PRO A 63 1.64 -9.91 8.48
CA PRO A 63 1.05 -10.14 9.80
C PRO A 63 2.10 -10.43 10.87
N TYR A 64 3.12 -11.23 10.53
CA TYR A 64 4.20 -11.58 11.44
C TYR A 64 5.12 -10.38 11.72
N ARG A 65 5.46 -9.60 10.69
CA ARG A 65 6.31 -8.42 10.84
C ARG A 65 5.67 -7.36 11.73
N VAL A 66 4.40 -7.00 11.46
CA VAL A 66 3.71 -5.95 12.23
C VAL A 66 3.49 -6.40 13.67
N ARG A 67 3.16 -7.67 13.91
CA ARG A 67 3.05 -8.22 15.26
C ARG A 67 4.37 -8.11 16.03
N ALA A 68 5.48 -8.55 15.45
CA ALA A 68 6.79 -8.48 16.10
C ALA A 68 7.22 -7.02 16.38
N GLN A 69 6.95 -6.12 15.44
CA GLN A 69 7.23 -4.68 15.59
C GLN A 69 6.39 -4.06 16.72
N ALA A 70 5.11 -4.40 16.83
CA ALA A 70 4.24 -3.92 17.91
C ALA A 70 4.64 -4.50 19.27
N GLU A 71 4.96 -5.79 19.35
CA GLU A 71 5.45 -6.43 20.57
C GLU A 71 6.77 -5.81 21.05
N HIS A 72 7.69 -5.50 20.12
CA HIS A 72 8.94 -4.83 20.43
C HIS A 72 8.72 -3.38 20.90
N ALA A 73 7.83 -2.63 20.22
CA ALA A 73 7.49 -1.27 20.60
C ALA A 73 6.86 -1.18 22.02
N ASN A 74 6.03 -2.15 22.41
CA ASN A 74 5.45 -2.20 23.75
C ASN A 74 6.44 -2.56 24.88
N ARG A 75 7.63 -3.06 24.53
CA ARG A 75 8.68 -3.41 25.50
C ARG A 75 9.68 -2.27 25.71
N MET A 76 9.68 -1.27 24.83
CA MET A 76 10.44 -0.03 24.99
C MET A 76 9.65 0.97 25.82
#